data_AF-A0A1V2QJE5-F1
#
_entry.id   AF-A0A1V2QJE5-F1
#
_cell.length_a   1.000
_cell.length_b   1.000
_cell.length_c   1.000
_cell.angle_alpha   90.00
_cell.angle_beta   90.00
_cell.angle_gamma   90.00
#
_symmetry.space_group_name_H-M   'P 1'
#
loop_
_entity.id
_entity.type
_entity.pdbx_description
1 polymer ?
#
loop_
_entity_poly.entity_id
_entity_poly.type
_entity_poly.pdbx_seq_one_letter_code
_entity_poly.pdbx_strand_id
1 'polypeptide(L)'
;MIITRQVAILATFALTVPLTIAPPTTAAAIASPNAVVVWDINAQTAIWDIAQQAPPQVAGRGFAMVSGAVYDAVNTIAGTPYKPYLVAPRANGHESTDAAVGTAAYRVLDAIFPAQRERLRKQYTTWLAGIPEGPAKRGGIRVGAQAAKAMITTRHNDGAFDPRLWTVGTKPGMYRPTPPGFENTGAWVGFLKPFAIPDATMFRTPGPPAVTSDKYTLDFDEVKRVGSATSTVRTADQTDAALWWHDRRSVSWGMKRDLALTQRLSVLETARFYALADFTGTDGAIACANDKEFWHFWRPVTAIRSADTDGNPATTAEPGWTPLVTTPPNPDYPSGHTCRTAAQMTAYAHFFGRDKVAFSAFSVDSGTRRHFGSFSQATAEVVGARIWAGIHFRSADVDGTTLGAAVGKHITKHYFQPRR
;
A
#
# COMPACT_ATOMS: atom_id res chain seq x y z
N MET A 1 88.55 -23.91 -66.58
CA MET A 1 87.74 -22.68 -66.47
C MET A 1 86.28 -23.12 -66.38
N ILE A 2 85.80 -23.38 -65.16
CA ILE A 2 84.52 -24.04 -64.91
C ILE A 2 83.61 -23.06 -64.19
N ILE A 3 82.44 -22.83 -64.79
CA ILE A 3 81.42 -21.86 -64.43
C ILE A 3 80.52 -22.47 -63.36
N THR A 4 80.41 -21.83 -62.19
CA THR A 4 79.51 -22.23 -61.10
C THR A 4 78.17 -21.50 -61.25
N ARG A 5 77.09 -22.24 -61.46
CA ARG A 5 75.69 -21.73 -61.48
C ARG A 5 75.13 -21.70 -60.06
N GLN A 6 74.67 -20.52 -59.62
CA GLN A 6 73.88 -20.37 -58.39
C GLN A 6 72.39 -20.66 -58.68
N VAL A 7 71.77 -21.47 -57.83
CA VAL A 7 70.33 -21.78 -57.84
C VAL A 7 69.65 -20.91 -56.78
N ALA A 8 68.65 -20.12 -57.19
CA ALA A 8 67.81 -19.34 -56.29
C ALA A 8 66.57 -20.18 -55.88
N ILE A 9 66.33 -20.30 -54.57
CA ILE A 9 65.15 -20.96 -54.00
C ILE A 9 64.11 -19.87 -53.68
N LEU A 10 62.96 -19.89 -54.35
CA LEU A 10 61.78 -19.11 -53.99
C LEU A 10 61.01 -19.84 -52.87
N ALA A 11 60.82 -19.18 -51.72
CA ALA A 11 59.94 -19.66 -50.66
C ALA A 11 58.57 -18.96 -50.76
N THR A 12 57.52 -19.70 -51.08
CA THR A 12 56.13 -19.25 -51.05
C THR A 12 55.54 -19.43 -49.66
N PHE A 13 55.21 -18.33 -48.97
CA PHE A 13 54.45 -18.37 -47.72
C PHE A 13 52.95 -18.48 -48.01
N ALA A 14 52.35 -19.62 -47.68
CA ALA A 14 50.90 -19.81 -47.67
C ALA A 14 50.33 -19.36 -46.31
N LEU A 15 49.58 -18.26 -46.30
CA LEU A 15 48.81 -17.82 -45.13
C LEU A 15 47.56 -18.70 -44.99
N THR A 16 47.53 -19.54 -43.96
CA THR A 16 46.31 -20.24 -43.51
C THR A 16 45.68 -19.44 -42.37
N VAL A 17 44.49 -18.89 -42.59
CA VAL A 17 43.69 -18.23 -41.53
C VAL A 17 42.75 -19.30 -40.93
N PRO A 18 42.87 -19.64 -39.64
CA PRO A 18 41.93 -20.56 -39.01
C PRO A 18 40.58 -19.86 -38.82
N LEU A 19 39.52 -20.42 -39.41
CA LEU A 19 38.15 -19.98 -39.19
C LEU A 19 37.67 -20.52 -37.83
N THR A 20 37.67 -19.68 -36.80
CA THR A 20 37.09 -20.01 -35.49
C THR A 20 35.58 -19.79 -35.54
N ILE A 21 34.81 -20.89 -35.61
CA ILE A 21 33.36 -20.84 -35.46
C ILE A 21 33.06 -20.71 -33.96
N ALA A 22 32.64 -19.52 -33.53
CA ALA A 22 32.18 -19.32 -32.15
C ALA A 22 30.84 -20.07 -31.94
N PRO A 23 30.66 -20.76 -30.79
CA PRO A 23 29.39 -21.39 -30.47
C PRO A 23 28.29 -20.33 -30.33
N PRO A 24 27.02 -20.64 -30.68
CA PRO A 24 25.93 -19.69 -30.50
C PRO A 24 25.79 -19.38 -29.02
N THR A 25 26.02 -18.12 -28.65
CA THR A 25 25.65 -17.57 -27.36
C THR A 25 24.12 -17.60 -27.28
N THR A 26 23.57 -18.61 -26.60
CA THR A 26 22.23 -18.48 -26.03
C THR A 26 22.35 -17.41 -24.96
N ALA A 27 22.05 -16.16 -25.34
CA ALA A 27 21.79 -15.11 -24.38
C ALA A 27 20.63 -15.61 -23.51
N ALA A 28 20.96 -16.06 -22.30
CA ALA A 28 19.95 -16.27 -21.27
C ALA A 28 19.17 -14.95 -21.20
N ALA A 29 17.88 -14.99 -21.56
CA ALA A 29 17.02 -13.83 -21.46
C ALA A 29 17.10 -13.37 -20.00
N ILE A 30 17.77 -12.24 -19.76
CA ILE A 30 17.72 -11.57 -18.46
C ILE A 30 16.24 -11.34 -18.24
N ALA A 31 15.64 -12.04 -17.28
CA ALA A 31 14.24 -11.88 -16.98
C ALA A 31 14.00 -10.39 -16.70
N SER A 32 13.22 -9.73 -17.56
CA SER A 32 12.83 -8.34 -17.35
C SER A 32 12.27 -8.23 -15.93
N PRO A 33 12.72 -7.26 -15.11
CA PRO A 33 12.17 -7.09 -13.78
C PRO A 33 10.65 -6.94 -13.89
N ASN A 34 9.91 -7.59 -12.99
CA ASN A 34 8.44 -7.58 -13.02
C ASN A 34 7.94 -6.12 -13.09
N ALA A 35 7.38 -5.73 -14.24
CA ALA A 35 7.03 -4.36 -14.54
C ALA A 35 6.06 -3.74 -13.53
N VAL A 36 5.19 -4.57 -12.92
CA VAL A 36 4.23 -4.11 -11.89
C VAL A 36 4.97 -3.68 -10.63
N VAL A 37 6.00 -4.42 -10.22
CA VAL A 37 6.84 -4.05 -9.06
C VAL A 37 7.58 -2.74 -9.33
N VAL A 38 8.16 -2.60 -10.53
CA VAL A 38 8.87 -1.37 -10.94
C VAL A 38 7.95 -0.16 -10.91
N TRP A 39 6.75 -0.27 -11.49
CA TRP A 39 5.82 0.86 -11.54
C TRP A 39 5.13 1.14 -10.20
N ASP A 40 5.02 0.18 -9.30
CA ASP A 40 4.60 0.42 -7.92
C ASP A 40 5.65 1.23 -7.12
N ILE A 41 6.95 0.98 -7.35
CA ILE A 41 8.03 1.83 -6.81
C ILE A 41 7.94 3.25 -7.38
N ASN A 42 7.72 3.38 -8.69
CA ASN A 42 7.55 4.70 -9.32
C ASN A 42 6.32 5.44 -8.79
N ALA A 43 5.22 4.72 -8.53
CA ALA A 43 4.02 5.26 -7.91
C ALA A 43 4.31 5.74 -6.49
N GLN A 44 5.07 5.00 -5.69
CA GLN A 44 5.52 5.45 -4.38
C GLN A 44 6.32 6.75 -4.45
N THR A 45 7.27 6.86 -5.39
CA THR A 45 8.02 8.12 -5.54
C THR A 45 7.12 9.29 -5.92
N ALA A 46 6.15 9.08 -6.81
CA ALA A 46 5.22 10.13 -7.22
C ALA A 46 4.27 10.55 -6.09
N ILE A 47 3.62 9.57 -5.44
CA ILE A 47 2.55 9.76 -4.44
C ILE A 47 3.12 10.23 -3.11
N TRP A 48 4.20 9.59 -2.67
CA TRP A 48 4.75 9.78 -1.34
C TRP A 48 5.99 10.67 -1.34
N ASP A 49 7.07 10.23 -1.99
CA ASP A 49 8.38 10.89 -1.85
C ASP A 49 8.35 12.34 -2.38
N ILE A 50 7.57 12.61 -3.43
CA ILE A 50 7.48 13.94 -4.07
C ILE A 50 6.20 14.69 -3.71
N ALA A 51 5.01 14.09 -3.91
CA ALA A 51 3.76 14.79 -3.64
C ALA A 51 3.47 14.93 -2.13
N GLN A 52 4.11 14.13 -1.29
CA GLN A 52 3.94 14.15 0.17
C GLN A 52 2.46 14.11 0.57
N GLN A 53 1.65 13.28 -0.11
CA GLN A 53 0.22 13.18 0.19
C GLN A 53 0.01 12.69 1.61
N ALA A 54 -0.43 13.59 2.47
CA ALA A 54 -0.78 13.35 3.86
C ALA A 54 -2.27 13.65 4.11
N PRO A 55 -2.93 12.95 5.05
CA PRO A 55 -2.42 11.80 5.81
C PRO A 55 -2.36 10.51 4.93
N PRO A 56 -1.71 9.41 5.38
CA PRO A 56 -1.46 8.20 4.54
C PRO A 56 -2.69 7.56 3.89
N GLN A 57 -3.89 7.87 4.38
CA GLN A 57 -5.16 7.47 3.78
C GLN A 57 -5.34 8.07 2.36
N VAL A 58 -4.83 9.28 2.13
CA VAL A 58 -4.84 9.96 0.82
C VAL A 58 -3.97 9.22 -0.19
N ALA A 59 -2.79 8.76 0.24
CA ALA A 59 -1.87 8.00 -0.60
C ALA A 59 -2.48 6.68 -1.09
N GLY A 60 -3.30 6.01 -0.26
CA GLY A 60 -3.98 4.76 -0.62
C GLY A 60 -4.82 4.87 -1.90
N ARG A 61 -5.55 5.99 -2.05
CA ARG A 61 -6.33 6.28 -3.26
C ARG A 61 -5.48 6.25 -4.53
N GLY A 62 -4.30 6.89 -4.50
CA GLY A 62 -3.39 6.93 -5.65
C GLY A 62 -2.90 5.54 -6.04
N PHE A 63 -2.50 4.72 -5.06
CA PHE A 63 -2.07 3.35 -5.30
C PHE A 63 -3.20 2.48 -5.86
N ALA A 64 -4.41 2.55 -5.30
CA ALA A 64 -5.56 1.80 -5.81
C ALA A 64 -5.91 2.20 -7.26
N MET A 65 -5.82 3.49 -7.61
CA MET A 65 -6.01 3.91 -9.01
C MET A 65 -4.95 3.30 -9.93
N VAL A 66 -3.68 3.35 -9.55
CA VAL A 66 -2.59 2.80 -10.37
C VAL A 66 -2.73 1.28 -10.51
N SER A 67 -2.86 0.55 -9.40
CA SER A 67 -2.89 -0.92 -9.44
C SER A 67 -4.17 -1.46 -10.09
N GLY A 68 -5.32 -0.80 -9.94
CA GLY A 68 -6.54 -1.18 -10.64
C GLY A 68 -6.44 -1.00 -12.16
N ALA A 69 -5.87 0.12 -12.64
CA ALA A 69 -5.64 0.33 -14.07
C ALA A 69 -4.61 -0.64 -14.66
N VAL A 70 -3.54 -0.92 -13.91
CA VAL A 70 -2.52 -1.92 -14.28
C VAL A 70 -3.13 -3.32 -14.34
N TYR A 71 -3.96 -3.71 -13.37
CA TYR A 71 -4.65 -4.99 -13.36
C TYR A 71 -5.52 -5.18 -14.60
N ASP A 72 -6.40 -4.23 -14.94
CA ASP A 72 -7.26 -4.36 -16.11
C ASP A 72 -6.45 -4.48 -17.41
N ALA A 73 -5.35 -3.74 -17.54
CA ALA A 73 -4.47 -3.83 -18.70
C ALA A 73 -3.80 -5.20 -18.81
N VAL A 74 -3.19 -5.70 -17.73
CA VAL A 74 -2.46 -6.98 -17.71
C VAL A 74 -3.41 -8.17 -17.85
N ASN A 75 -4.51 -8.17 -17.10
CA ASN A 75 -5.54 -9.21 -17.17
C ASN A 75 -6.11 -9.31 -18.59
N THR A 76 -6.33 -8.17 -19.26
CA THR A 76 -6.80 -8.13 -20.64
C THR A 76 -5.83 -8.78 -21.62
N ILE A 77 -4.54 -8.44 -21.56
CA ILE A 77 -3.51 -9.03 -22.43
C ILE A 77 -3.38 -10.52 -22.17
N ALA A 78 -3.54 -10.96 -20.92
CA ALA A 78 -3.53 -12.38 -20.55
C ALA A 78 -4.77 -13.18 -21.01
N GLY A 79 -5.70 -12.58 -21.77
CA GLY A 79 -6.92 -13.24 -22.23
C GLY A 79 -8.08 -13.18 -21.23
N THR A 80 -8.02 -12.30 -20.25
CA THR A 80 -9.02 -12.11 -19.17
C THR A 80 -9.33 -13.36 -18.35
N PRO A 81 -8.35 -14.11 -17.83
CA PRO A 81 -8.63 -15.26 -16.96
C PRO A 81 -9.36 -14.89 -15.67
N TYR A 82 -9.27 -13.61 -15.25
CA TYR A 82 -10.02 -13.06 -14.13
C TYR A 82 -11.04 -12.02 -14.60
N LYS A 83 -12.06 -11.77 -13.79
CA LYS A 83 -13.06 -10.72 -14.07
C LYS A 83 -12.37 -9.35 -14.11
N PRO A 84 -12.53 -8.55 -15.19
CA PRO A 84 -12.07 -7.16 -15.20
C PRO A 84 -12.71 -6.36 -14.06
N TYR A 85 -12.00 -5.36 -13.55
CA TYR A 85 -12.54 -4.45 -12.55
C TYR A 85 -13.43 -3.38 -13.19
N LEU A 86 -12.94 -2.65 -14.19
CA LEU A 86 -13.71 -1.64 -14.92
C LEU A 86 -13.87 -2.00 -16.39
N VAL A 87 -12.78 -2.39 -17.06
CA VAL A 87 -12.76 -2.57 -18.51
C VAL A 87 -11.87 -3.72 -18.94
N ALA A 88 -12.24 -4.37 -20.04
CA ALA A 88 -11.35 -5.25 -20.81
C ALA A 88 -11.14 -4.65 -22.21
N PRO A 89 -10.10 -3.81 -22.41
CA PRO A 89 -9.71 -3.31 -23.72
C PRO A 89 -9.59 -4.42 -24.78
N ARG A 90 -9.70 -4.08 -26.06
CA ARG A 90 -9.44 -5.06 -27.12
C ARG A 90 -7.94 -5.42 -27.14
N ALA A 91 -7.65 -6.70 -26.90
CA ALA A 91 -6.32 -7.30 -26.98
C ALA A 91 -6.41 -8.69 -27.63
N ASN A 92 -5.29 -9.18 -28.16
CA ASN A 92 -5.17 -10.54 -28.68
C ASN A 92 -4.03 -11.34 -28.03
N GLY A 93 -3.34 -10.76 -27.03
CA GLY A 93 -2.28 -11.42 -26.27
C GLY A 93 -0.89 -11.26 -26.88
N HIS A 94 -0.77 -10.61 -28.05
CA HIS A 94 0.52 -10.27 -28.66
C HIS A 94 1.00 -8.86 -28.28
N GLU A 95 0.21 -8.12 -27.50
CA GLU A 95 0.62 -6.83 -26.96
C GLU A 95 1.75 -6.94 -25.93
N SER A 96 2.62 -5.93 -25.87
CA SER A 96 3.65 -5.85 -24.85
C SER A 96 3.03 -5.51 -23.49
N THR A 97 3.08 -6.47 -22.55
CA THR A 97 2.64 -6.28 -21.17
C THR A 97 3.42 -5.15 -20.47
N ASP A 98 4.74 -5.06 -20.67
CA ASP A 98 5.59 -4.02 -20.08
C ASP A 98 5.17 -2.62 -20.56
N ALA A 99 4.82 -2.48 -21.84
CA ALA A 99 4.32 -1.22 -22.37
C ALA A 99 2.93 -0.88 -21.80
N ALA A 100 2.06 -1.88 -21.61
CA ALA A 100 0.73 -1.70 -21.04
C ALA A 100 0.78 -1.29 -19.56
N VAL A 101 1.58 -1.98 -18.74
CA VAL A 101 1.80 -1.64 -17.32
C VAL A 101 2.32 -0.22 -17.19
N GLY A 102 3.39 0.11 -17.92
CA GLY A 102 4.00 1.43 -17.82
C GLY A 102 3.09 2.55 -18.30
N THR A 103 2.32 2.31 -19.38
CA THR A 103 1.35 3.30 -19.87
C THR A 103 0.19 3.50 -18.92
N ALA A 104 -0.36 2.41 -18.35
CA ALA A 104 -1.46 2.48 -17.40
C ALA A 104 -1.07 3.27 -16.16
N ALA A 105 0.07 2.90 -15.54
CA ALA A 105 0.58 3.57 -14.34
C ALA A 105 0.94 5.04 -14.61
N TYR A 106 1.71 5.32 -15.66
CA TYR A 106 2.11 6.69 -16.03
C TYR A 106 0.90 7.61 -16.22
N ARG A 107 -0.11 7.19 -17.00
CA ARG A 107 -1.25 8.05 -17.30
C ARG A 107 -2.11 8.34 -16.08
N VAL A 108 -2.28 7.36 -15.18
CA VAL A 108 -2.95 7.60 -13.89
C VAL A 108 -2.16 8.61 -13.08
N LEU A 109 -0.84 8.41 -12.93
CA LEU A 109 0.04 9.30 -12.15
C LEU A 109 0.08 10.72 -12.72
N ASP A 110 0.19 10.90 -14.04
CA ASP A 110 0.17 12.23 -14.69
C ASP A 110 -1.16 12.95 -14.48
N ALA A 111 -2.27 12.21 -14.48
CA ALA A 111 -3.59 12.78 -14.24
C ALA A 111 -3.78 13.26 -12.79
N ILE A 112 -3.26 12.53 -11.81
CA ILE A 112 -3.41 12.90 -10.38
C ILE A 112 -2.28 13.82 -9.86
N PHE A 113 -1.15 13.92 -10.57
CA PHE A 113 -0.01 14.78 -10.21
C PHE A 113 0.46 15.67 -11.38
N PRO A 114 -0.35 16.63 -11.84
CA PRO A 114 0.02 17.49 -12.97
C PRO A 114 1.30 18.30 -12.73
N ALA A 115 1.60 18.67 -11.47
CA ALA A 115 2.85 19.34 -11.11
C ALA A 115 4.12 18.49 -11.34
N GLN A 116 3.98 17.17 -11.49
CA GLN A 116 5.08 16.24 -11.76
C GLN A 116 5.16 15.81 -13.23
N ARG A 117 4.36 16.41 -14.13
CA ARG A 117 4.18 15.97 -15.52
C ARG A 117 5.49 15.76 -16.27
N GLU A 118 6.42 16.71 -16.19
CA GLU A 118 7.68 16.61 -16.93
C GLU A 118 8.55 15.45 -16.45
N ARG A 119 8.65 15.27 -15.13
CA ARG A 119 9.38 14.16 -14.49
C ARG A 119 8.78 12.82 -14.87
N LEU A 120 7.44 12.69 -14.73
CA LEU A 120 6.70 11.48 -15.08
C LEU A 120 6.82 11.16 -16.57
N ARG A 121 6.72 12.17 -17.44
CA ARG A 121 6.91 12.02 -18.90
C ARG A 121 8.31 11.52 -19.23
N LYS A 122 9.35 12.10 -18.63
CA LYS A 122 10.74 11.64 -18.82
C LYS A 122 10.91 10.18 -18.41
N GLN A 123 10.41 9.82 -17.22
CA GLN A 123 10.45 8.45 -16.70
C GLN A 123 9.73 7.45 -17.62
N TYR A 124 8.54 7.82 -18.10
CA TYR A 124 7.77 7.00 -19.04
C TYR A 124 8.44 6.85 -20.41
N THR A 125 9.01 7.93 -20.97
CA THR A 125 9.75 7.86 -22.24
C THR A 125 10.98 6.95 -22.11
N THR A 126 11.72 7.05 -21.01
CA THR A 126 12.86 6.15 -20.74
C THR A 126 12.41 4.69 -20.63
N TRP A 127 11.31 4.42 -19.91
CA TRP A 127 10.74 3.07 -19.82
C TRP A 127 10.38 2.51 -21.21
N LEU A 128 9.67 3.30 -22.03
CA LEU A 128 9.30 2.87 -23.37
C LEU A 128 10.51 2.68 -24.29
N ALA A 129 11.58 3.47 -24.15
CA ALA A 129 12.78 3.32 -24.97
C ALA A 129 13.45 1.93 -24.80
N GLY A 130 13.27 1.28 -23.64
CA GLY A 130 13.73 -0.08 -23.40
C GLY A 130 12.89 -1.18 -24.04
N ILE A 131 11.74 -0.85 -24.65
CA ILE A 131 10.82 -1.82 -25.25
C ILE A 131 10.95 -1.79 -26.78
N PRO A 132 11.15 -2.95 -27.45
CA PRO A 132 11.29 -3.02 -28.91
C PRO A 132 10.15 -2.33 -29.65
N GLU A 133 10.49 -1.57 -30.69
CA GLU A 133 9.50 -0.95 -31.56
C GLU A 133 8.68 -2.00 -32.31
N GLY A 134 7.39 -1.71 -32.53
CA GLY A 134 6.53 -2.59 -33.32
C GLY A 134 5.08 -2.65 -32.89
N PRO A 135 4.28 -3.53 -33.53
CA PRO A 135 2.85 -3.70 -33.22
C PRO A 135 2.59 -4.05 -31.75
N ALA A 136 3.43 -4.91 -31.14
CA ALA A 136 3.29 -5.32 -29.75
C ALA A 136 3.36 -4.12 -28.78
N LYS A 137 4.37 -3.25 -28.93
CA LYS A 137 4.53 -2.03 -28.13
C LYS A 137 3.38 -1.06 -28.32
N ARG A 138 3.00 -0.76 -29.57
CA ARG A 138 1.85 0.11 -29.87
C ARG A 138 0.54 -0.43 -29.29
N GLY A 139 0.35 -1.74 -29.35
CA GLY A 139 -0.79 -2.42 -28.75
C GLY A 139 -0.81 -2.32 -27.23
N GLY A 140 0.32 -2.55 -26.56
CA GLY A 140 0.45 -2.39 -25.11
C GLY A 140 0.15 -0.96 -24.66
N ILE A 141 0.69 0.05 -25.35
CA ILE A 141 0.39 1.47 -25.10
C ILE A 141 -1.12 1.74 -25.22
N ARG A 142 -1.77 1.23 -26.27
CA ARG A 142 -3.22 1.37 -26.47
C ARG A 142 -4.02 0.76 -25.32
N VAL A 143 -3.72 -0.48 -24.94
CA VAL A 143 -4.42 -1.20 -23.85
C VAL A 143 -4.24 -0.47 -22.52
N GLY A 144 -3.00 -0.14 -22.15
CA GLY A 144 -2.72 0.59 -20.91
C GLY A 144 -3.38 1.96 -20.86
N ALA A 145 -3.44 2.68 -21.99
CA ALA A 145 -4.11 3.97 -22.07
C ALA A 145 -5.62 3.88 -21.87
N GLN A 146 -6.28 2.84 -22.42
CA GLN A 146 -7.71 2.62 -22.23
C GLN A 146 -8.04 2.25 -20.78
N ALA A 147 -7.24 1.39 -20.15
CA ALA A 147 -7.42 1.02 -18.74
C ALA A 147 -7.22 2.23 -17.81
N ALA A 148 -6.16 3.03 -18.03
CA ALA A 148 -5.95 4.26 -17.26
C ALA A 148 -7.11 5.26 -17.42
N LYS A 149 -7.59 5.46 -18.65
CA LYS A 149 -8.73 6.35 -18.92
C LYS A 149 -9.97 5.91 -18.13
N ALA A 150 -10.31 4.62 -18.15
CA ALA A 150 -11.46 4.09 -17.42
C ALA A 150 -11.35 4.34 -15.91
N MET A 151 -10.17 4.12 -15.33
CA MET A 151 -9.90 4.41 -13.92
C MET A 151 -10.05 5.90 -13.60
N ILE A 152 -9.39 6.77 -14.36
CA ILE A 152 -9.44 8.23 -14.15
C ILE A 152 -10.89 8.73 -14.24
N THR A 153 -11.65 8.27 -15.24
CA THR A 153 -13.06 8.65 -15.40
C THR A 153 -13.91 8.17 -14.23
N THR A 154 -13.74 6.93 -13.78
CA THR A 154 -14.49 6.37 -12.64
C THR A 154 -14.21 7.10 -11.32
N ARG A 155 -13.01 7.69 -11.19
CA ARG A 155 -12.56 8.43 -10.00
C ARG A 155 -12.72 9.94 -10.11
N HIS A 156 -13.35 10.42 -11.18
CA HIS A 156 -13.71 11.82 -11.28
C HIS A 156 -14.79 12.17 -10.23
N ASN A 157 -14.62 13.29 -9.51
CA ASN A 157 -15.53 13.77 -8.46
C ASN A 157 -15.88 12.71 -7.40
N ASP A 158 -14.89 11.93 -6.96
CA ASP A 158 -15.09 10.80 -6.06
C ASP A 158 -15.06 11.16 -4.56
N GLY A 159 -15.18 12.46 -4.24
CA GLY A 159 -15.11 13.01 -2.88
C GLY A 159 -13.69 13.30 -2.38
N ALA A 160 -12.66 13.08 -3.21
CA ALA A 160 -11.28 13.30 -2.78
C ALA A 160 -10.97 14.78 -2.53
N PHE A 161 -10.19 15.04 -1.47
CA PHE A 161 -9.71 16.39 -1.09
C PHE A 161 -10.81 17.39 -0.71
N ASP A 162 -12.00 16.90 -0.36
CA ASP A 162 -13.04 17.75 0.23
C ASP A 162 -12.53 18.38 1.55
N PRO A 163 -12.78 19.69 1.80
CA PRO A 163 -12.19 20.41 2.92
C PRO A 163 -12.85 20.13 4.28
N ARG A 164 -13.79 19.17 4.36
CA ARG A 164 -14.49 18.87 5.61
C ARG A 164 -13.53 18.48 6.74
N LEU A 165 -13.94 18.90 7.93
CA LEU A 165 -13.26 18.66 9.18
C LEU A 165 -13.99 17.55 9.96
N TRP A 166 -13.28 16.88 10.86
CA TRP A 166 -13.91 15.94 11.78
C TRP A 166 -14.84 16.68 12.73
N THR A 167 -15.94 16.04 13.11
CA THR A 167 -16.79 16.52 14.21
C THR A 167 -15.99 16.60 15.52
N VAL A 168 -16.11 17.72 16.23
CA VAL A 168 -15.38 17.98 17.49
C VAL A 168 -16.33 18.34 18.64
N GLY A 169 -15.90 18.10 19.88
CA GLY A 169 -16.65 18.51 21.07
C GLY A 169 -15.84 18.52 22.36
N THR A 170 -16.47 19.02 23.43
CA THR A 170 -15.82 19.24 24.73
C THR A 170 -16.26 18.29 25.84
N LYS A 171 -17.30 17.49 25.61
CA LYS A 171 -17.78 16.50 26.60
C LYS A 171 -16.85 15.28 26.67
N PRO A 172 -16.86 14.52 27.79
CA PRO A 172 -16.17 13.24 27.88
C PRO A 172 -16.53 12.32 26.71
N GLY A 173 -15.52 11.65 26.15
CA GLY A 173 -15.68 10.79 24.97
C GLY A 173 -15.68 11.52 23.63
N MET A 174 -15.89 12.84 23.55
CA MET A 174 -15.92 13.57 22.28
C MET A 174 -14.52 13.97 21.81
N TYR A 175 -14.22 13.65 20.55
CA TYR A 175 -12.98 14.04 19.88
C TYR A 175 -12.79 15.54 19.87
N ARG A 176 -11.54 15.95 20.03
CA ARG A 176 -11.06 17.30 19.78
C ARG A 176 -9.63 17.23 19.27
N PRO A 177 -9.16 18.24 18.53
CA PRO A 177 -7.79 18.26 18.04
C PRO A 177 -6.79 18.14 19.18
N THR A 178 -5.70 17.42 18.93
CA THR A 178 -4.73 17.02 19.97
C THR A 178 -3.39 17.72 19.79
N PRO A 179 -2.60 17.89 20.87
CA PRO A 179 -1.23 18.40 20.78
C PRO A 179 -0.34 17.56 19.84
N PRO A 180 0.76 18.15 19.31
CA PRO A 180 1.16 19.55 19.48
C PRO A 180 0.47 20.51 18.48
N GLY A 181 0.03 20.01 17.33
CA GLY A 181 -0.45 20.85 16.23
C GLY A 181 -1.92 21.24 16.30
N PHE A 182 -2.76 20.52 17.05
CA PHE A 182 -4.21 20.74 17.10
C PHE A 182 -4.86 20.77 15.71
N GLU A 183 -4.30 19.99 14.78
CA GLU A 183 -4.81 19.88 13.42
C GLU A 183 -6.13 19.09 13.39
N ASN A 184 -6.98 19.43 12.43
CA ASN A 184 -8.22 18.72 12.13
C ASN A 184 -8.33 18.55 10.61
N THR A 185 -7.91 17.40 10.08
CA THR A 185 -7.86 17.19 8.62
C THR A 185 -8.22 15.76 8.24
N GLY A 186 -8.65 15.56 6.99
CA GLY A 186 -8.80 14.22 6.41
C GLY A 186 -10.14 13.53 6.68
N ALA A 187 -11.14 14.22 7.23
CA ALA A 187 -12.48 13.65 7.44
C ALA A 187 -13.16 13.22 6.13
N TRP A 188 -12.82 13.85 5.00
CA TRP A 188 -13.30 13.47 3.66
C TRP A 188 -13.00 12.03 3.26
N VAL A 189 -11.99 11.37 3.84
CA VAL A 189 -11.67 9.97 3.55
C VAL A 189 -12.86 9.06 3.82
N GLY A 190 -13.67 9.34 4.85
CA GLY A 190 -14.87 8.57 5.17
C GLY A 190 -16.03 8.74 4.19
N PHE A 191 -15.89 9.65 3.22
CA PHE A 191 -16.90 10.00 2.24
C PHE A 191 -16.39 9.86 0.80
N LEU A 192 -15.18 9.34 0.64
CA LEU A 192 -14.71 8.86 -0.65
C LEU A 192 -15.68 7.81 -1.19
N LYS A 193 -16.02 7.92 -2.47
CA LYS A 193 -16.67 6.81 -3.18
C LYS A 193 -15.77 5.57 -3.05
N PRO A 194 -16.21 4.44 -2.49
CA PRO A 194 -15.33 3.29 -2.38
C PRO A 194 -14.92 2.70 -3.74
N PHE A 195 -13.91 1.83 -3.75
CA PHE A 195 -13.45 1.14 -4.96
C PHE A 195 -14.20 -0.18 -5.20
N ALA A 196 -14.44 -0.96 -4.16
CA ALA A 196 -14.99 -2.31 -4.24
C ALA A 196 -16.11 -2.58 -3.23
N ILE A 197 -16.14 -1.93 -2.06
CA ILE A 197 -17.31 -2.04 -1.19
C ILE A 197 -18.48 -1.17 -1.71
N PRO A 198 -19.74 -1.57 -1.53
CA PRO A 198 -20.87 -0.79 -2.02
C PRO A 198 -21.00 0.57 -1.31
N ASP A 199 -20.81 0.58 0.00
CA ASP A 199 -20.96 1.76 0.84
C ASP A 199 -20.09 1.65 2.12
N ALA A 200 -19.55 2.77 2.59
CA ALA A 200 -18.66 2.82 3.75
C ALA A 200 -19.38 2.47 5.07
N THR A 201 -20.69 2.71 5.17
CA THR A 201 -21.50 2.47 6.37
C THR A 201 -21.85 1.00 6.59
N MET A 202 -21.63 0.14 5.59
CA MET A 202 -21.96 -1.29 5.62
C MET A 202 -21.27 -2.05 6.78
N PHE A 203 -20.15 -1.52 7.29
CA PHE A 203 -19.30 -2.18 8.29
C PHE A 203 -19.23 -1.42 9.62
N ARG A 204 -20.30 -0.68 9.97
CA ARG A 204 -20.43 0.07 11.23
C ARG A 204 -20.10 -0.81 12.44
N THR A 205 -19.17 -0.37 13.29
CA THR A 205 -18.85 -1.07 14.56
C THR A 205 -19.94 -0.85 15.62
N PRO A 206 -19.93 -1.62 16.72
CA PRO A 206 -20.86 -1.41 17.84
C PRO A 206 -20.68 -0.08 18.58
N GLY A 207 -19.51 0.55 18.46
CA GLY A 207 -19.17 1.82 19.11
C GLY A 207 -18.18 1.67 20.26
N PRO A 208 -17.55 2.78 20.67
CA PRO A 208 -16.59 2.78 21.75
C PRO A 208 -17.27 2.41 23.09
N PRO A 209 -16.57 1.75 24.03
CA PRO A 209 -17.09 1.56 25.37
C PRO A 209 -17.48 2.90 26.02
N ALA A 210 -18.57 2.90 26.79
CA ALA A 210 -18.96 4.08 27.56
C ALA A 210 -17.82 4.50 28.50
N VAL A 211 -17.56 5.81 28.61
CA VAL A 211 -16.43 6.35 29.39
C VAL A 211 -16.49 6.00 30.89
N THR A 212 -17.66 5.63 31.41
CA THR A 212 -17.89 5.20 32.80
C THR A 212 -17.85 3.69 33.00
N SER A 213 -17.58 2.91 31.94
CA SER A 213 -17.60 1.44 32.01
C SER A 213 -16.26 0.85 32.43
N ASP A 214 -16.29 -0.32 33.07
CA ASP A 214 -15.09 -1.09 33.41
C ASP A 214 -14.22 -1.38 32.19
N LYS A 215 -14.86 -1.66 31.04
CA LYS A 215 -14.13 -1.91 29.79
C LYS A 215 -13.35 -0.70 29.31
N TYR A 216 -13.89 0.50 29.48
CA TYR A 216 -13.17 1.73 29.18
C TYR A 216 -12.00 1.93 30.15
N THR A 217 -12.22 1.72 31.45
CA THR A 217 -11.16 1.82 32.48
C THR A 217 -9.98 0.89 32.15
N LEU A 218 -10.25 -0.35 31.76
CA LEU A 218 -9.19 -1.31 31.37
C LEU A 218 -8.36 -0.82 30.17
N ASP A 219 -9.02 -0.31 29.12
CA ASP A 219 -8.33 0.23 27.94
C ASP A 219 -7.54 1.49 28.28
N PHE A 220 -8.12 2.36 29.12
CA PHE A 220 -7.51 3.59 29.59
C PHE A 220 -6.21 3.31 30.36
N ASP A 221 -6.29 2.42 31.37
CA ASP A 221 -5.14 2.08 32.21
C ASP A 221 -4.04 1.37 31.43
N GLU A 222 -4.41 0.52 30.47
CA GLU A 222 -3.45 -0.09 29.56
C GLU A 222 -2.68 0.97 28.79
N VAL A 223 -3.37 1.85 28.06
CA VAL A 223 -2.71 2.87 27.22
C VAL A 223 -1.94 3.87 28.06
N LYS A 224 -2.48 4.31 29.20
CA LYS A 224 -1.79 5.22 30.13
C LYS A 224 -0.45 4.63 30.55
N ARG A 225 -0.43 3.34 30.90
CA ARG A 225 0.74 2.63 31.41
C ARG A 225 1.78 2.29 30.33
N VAL A 226 1.36 1.64 29.23
CA VAL A 226 2.29 1.16 28.19
C VAL A 226 2.46 2.11 27.01
N GLY A 227 1.58 3.10 26.85
CA GLY A 227 1.61 4.07 25.75
C GLY A 227 2.35 5.36 26.05
N SER A 228 2.68 5.62 27.33
CA SER A 228 3.41 6.82 27.76
C SER A 228 4.77 6.94 27.08
N ALA A 229 5.17 8.15 26.67
CA ALA A 229 6.51 8.44 26.16
C ALA A 229 7.62 8.04 27.14
N THR A 230 7.34 8.08 28.44
CA THR A 230 8.26 7.73 29.53
C THR A 230 7.90 6.40 30.21
N SER A 231 7.16 5.52 29.53
CA SER A 231 6.79 4.21 30.08
C SER A 231 8.02 3.41 30.51
N THR A 232 8.03 2.96 31.77
CA THR A 232 9.07 2.11 32.36
C THR A 232 8.79 0.61 32.21
N VAL A 233 7.63 0.25 31.67
CA VAL A 233 7.15 -1.13 31.55
C VAL A 233 6.94 -1.60 30.11
N ARG A 234 6.90 -0.68 29.14
CA ARG A 234 6.92 -1.03 27.71
C ARG A 234 8.30 -1.59 27.35
N THR A 235 8.35 -2.75 26.72
CA THR A 235 9.61 -3.39 26.36
C THR A 235 10.28 -2.70 25.16
N ALA A 236 11.56 -3.01 24.93
CA ALA A 236 12.29 -2.52 23.76
C ALA A 236 11.64 -2.98 22.44
N ASP A 237 11.24 -4.25 22.33
CA ASP A 237 10.56 -4.77 21.13
C ASP A 237 9.18 -4.12 20.92
N GLN A 238 8.42 -3.85 21.99
CA GLN A 238 7.16 -3.11 21.88
C GLN A 238 7.37 -1.68 21.38
N THR A 239 8.46 -1.04 21.80
CA THR A 239 8.83 0.30 21.31
C THR A 239 9.24 0.26 19.84
N ASP A 240 10.07 -0.70 19.42
CA ASP A 240 10.42 -0.89 18.01
C ASP A 240 9.18 -1.18 17.15
N ALA A 241 8.31 -2.10 17.60
CA ALA A 241 7.06 -2.39 16.91
C ALA A 241 6.16 -1.15 16.79
N ALA A 242 6.01 -0.37 17.86
CA ALA A 242 5.23 0.87 17.85
C ALA A 242 5.74 1.86 16.80
N LEU A 243 7.06 2.07 16.72
CA LEU A 243 7.69 2.96 15.75
C LEU A 243 7.61 2.40 14.33
N TRP A 244 7.85 1.10 14.16
CA TRP A 244 7.82 0.42 12.86
C TRP A 244 6.41 0.43 12.24
N TRP A 245 5.37 0.17 13.03
CA TRP A 245 3.98 0.28 12.57
C TRP A 245 3.51 1.74 12.44
N HIS A 246 4.24 2.71 12.99
CA HIS A 246 3.97 4.14 12.79
C HIS A 246 4.64 4.71 11.52
N ASP A 247 5.42 3.90 10.80
CA ASP A 247 6.13 4.30 9.59
C ASP A 247 5.22 5.04 8.60
N ARG A 248 5.61 6.29 8.32
CA ARG A 248 4.85 7.21 7.48
C ARG A 248 4.85 6.77 6.02
N ARG A 249 5.95 6.18 5.56
CA ARG A 249 6.10 5.59 4.22
C ARG A 249 5.27 4.32 4.03
N SER A 250 4.46 3.94 5.02
CA SER A 250 3.58 2.77 5.04
C SER A 250 4.30 1.48 4.66
N VAL A 251 4.82 0.78 5.68
CA VAL A 251 5.41 -0.57 5.57
C VAL A 251 4.56 -1.56 4.75
N SER A 252 3.25 -1.34 4.64
CA SER A 252 2.34 -2.14 3.80
C SER A 252 2.76 -2.25 2.34
N TRP A 253 3.37 -1.22 1.75
CA TRP A 253 3.88 -1.25 0.37
C TRP A 253 5.10 -2.16 0.25
N GLY A 254 5.98 -2.13 1.25
CA GLY A 254 7.11 -3.05 1.37
C GLY A 254 6.65 -4.50 1.47
N MET A 255 5.63 -4.78 2.30
CA MET A 255 5.09 -6.14 2.50
C MET A 255 4.58 -6.76 1.20
N LYS A 256 3.77 -6.02 0.41
CA LYS A 256 3.22 -6.57 -0.84
C LYS A 256 4.33 -6.84 -1.88
N ARG A 257 5.37 -6.01 -1.91
CA ARG A 257 6.54 -6.22 -2.79
C ARG A 257 7.37 -7.42 -2.37
N ASP A 258 7.65 -7.54 -1.07
CA ASP A 258 8.35 -8.68 -0.51
C ASP A 258 7.62 -9.98 -0.84
N LEU A 259 6.30 -10.03 -0.66
CA LEU A 259 5.46 -11.18 -1.03
C LEU A 259 5.51 -11.49 -2.53
N ALA A 260 5.37 -10.48 -3.40
CA ALA A 260 5.42 -10.70 -4.85
C ALA A 260 6.75 -11.30 -5.31
N LEU A 261 7.86 -10.82 -4.74
CA LEU A 261 9.21 -11.28 -5.08
C LEU A 261 9.52 -12.66 -4.47
N THR A 262 9.25 -12.84 -3.18
CA THR A 262 9.57 -14.08 -2.45
C THR A 262 8.69 -15.24 -2.88
N GLN A 263 7.42 -14.99 -3.21
CA GLN A 263 6.51 -15.99 -3.77
C GLN A 263 6.61 -16.12 -5.30
N ARG A 264 7.52 -15.36 -5.94
CA ARG A 264 7.81 -15.41 -7.38
C ARG A 264 6.57 -15.26 -8.27
N LEU A 265 5.69 -14.31 -7.91
CA LEU A 265 4.47 -14.06 -8.66
C LEU A 265 4.80 -13.60 -10.09
N SER A 266 4.07 -14.14 -11.07
CA SER A 266 4.08 -13.64 -12.44
C SER A 266 3.58 -12.20 -12.51
N VAL A 267 3.73 -11.55 -13.67
CA VAL A 267 3.25 -10.18 -13.90
C VAL A 267 1.73 -10.09 -13.68
N LEU A 268 0.96 -11.07 -14.15
CA LEU A 268 -0.50 -11.12 -13.96
C LEU A 268 -0.87 -11.33 -12.49
N GLU A 269 -0.21 -12.28 -11.81
CA GLU A 269 -0.46 -12.54 -10.40
C GLU A 269 -0.10 -11.34 -9.53
N THR A 270 0.99 -10.64 -9.85
CA THR A 270 1.41 -9.41 -9.15
C THR A 270 0.40 -8.29 -9.38
N ALA A 271 -0.05 -8.08 -10.62
CA ALA A 271 -1.06 -7.07 -10.94
C ALA A 271 -2.37 -7.33 -10.17
N ARG A 272 -2.83 -8.59 -10.15
CA ARG A 272 -4.02 -9.02 -9.39
C ARG A 272 -3.82 -8.84 -7.88
N PHE A 273 -2.68 -9.28 -7.35
CA PHE A 273 -2.36 -9.18 -5.93
C PHE A 273 -2.32 -7.73 -5.47
N TYR A 274 -1.67 -6.84 -6.23
CA TYR A 274 -1.54 -5.43 -5.86
C TYR A 274 -2.87 -4.70 -5.95
N ALA A 275 -3.68 -4.95 -6.99
CA ALA A 275 -5.02 -4.37 -7.06
C ALA A 275 -5.87 -4.81 -5.85
N LEU A 276 -5.85 -6.10 -5.51
CA LEU A 276 -6.55 -6.60 -4.32
C LEU A 276 -6.02 -5.97 -3.03
N ALA A 277 -4.70 -5.87 -2.85
CA ALA A 277 -4.03 -5.28 -1.69
C ALA A 277 -4.38 -3.80 -1.49
N ASP A 278 -4.31 -3.02 -2.57
CA ASP A 278 -4.52 -1.57 -2.50
C ASP A 278 -6.01 -1.24 -2.37
N PHE A 279 -6.90 -2.02 -3.00
CA PHE A 279 -8.35 -1.81 -2.86
C PHE A 279 -8.81 -2.15 -1.46
N THR A 280 -8.39 -3.28 -0.90
CA THR A 280 -8.76 -3.69 0.45
C THR A 280 -8.20 -2.74 1.51
N GLY A 281 -6.94 -2.30 1.37
CA GLY A 281 -6.35 -1.31 2.26
C GLY A 281 -7.01 0.08 2.15
N THR A 282 -7.44 0.48 0.95
CA THR A 282 -8.10 1.78 0.73
C THR A 282 -9.54 1.77 1.22
N ASP A 283 -10.35 0.79 0.82
CA ASP A 283 -11.74 0.70 1.25
C ASP A 283 -11.86 0.39 2.75
N GLY A 284 -10.91 -0.37 3.32
CA GLY A 284 -10.80 -0.56 4.76
C GLY A 284 -10.56 0.77 5.48
N ALA A 285 -9.74 1.66 4.91
CA ALA A 285 -9.53 3.00 5.46
C ALA A 285 -10.76 3.93 5.26
N ILE A 286 -11.48 3.81 4.14
CA ILE A 286 -12.71 4.57 3.88
C ILE A 286 -13.80 4.19 4.88
N ALA A 287 -14.10 2.89 5.03
CA ALA A 287 -15.09 2.40 6.00
C ALA A 287 -14.72 2.82 7.44
N CYS A 288 -13.46 2.70 7.80
CA CYS A 288 -12.97 3.09 9.12
C CYS A 288 -13.03 4.60 9.37
N ALA A 289 -12.70 5.43 8.38
CA ALA A 289 -12.82 6.88 8.47
C ALA A 289 -14.30 7.32 8.57
N ASN A 290 -15.20 6.67 7.85
CA ASN A 290 -16.63 6.88 8.02
C ASN A 290 -17.09 6.54 9.44
N ASP A 291 -16.50 5.49 10.02
CA ASP A 291 -16.78 5.06 11.38
C ASP A 291 -16.23 5.98 12.45
N LYS A 292 -15.05 6.55 12.22
CA LYS A 292 -14.49 7.64 13.03
C LYS A 292 -15.37 8.88 13.06
N GLU A 293 -15.95 9.27 11.94
CA GLU A 293 -16.81 10.46 11.91
C GLU A 293 -18.12 10.21 12.66
N PHE A 294 -18.69 9.02 12.52
CA PHE A 294 -19.92 8.65 13.21
C PHE A 294 -19.74 8.63 14.73
N TRP A 295 -18.69 7.98 15.23
CA TRP A 295 -18.45 7.85 16.68
C TRP A 295 -17.71 9.03 17.30
N HIS A 296 -16.91 9.75 16.52
CA HIS A 296 -16.15 10.95 16.92
C HIS A 296 -15.50 10.82 18.32
N PHE A 297 -14.90 9.66 18.61
CA PHE A 297 -14.39 9.35 19.95
C PHE A 297 -13.02 9.99 20.22
N TRP A 298 -12.82 10.46 21.45
CA TRP A 298 -11.58 11.12 21.87
C TRP A 298 -10.35 10.23 21.89
N ARG A 299 -9.17 10.85 21.78
CA ARG A 299 -7.87 10.19 21.82
C ARG A 299 -7.41 9.92 23.26
N PRO A 300 -6.54 8.92 23.48
CA PRO A 300 -5.96 8.66 24.80
C PRO A 300 -5.32 9.89 25.47
N VAL A 301 -4.61 10.73 24.70
CA VAL A 301 -3.99 11.95 25.26
C VAL A 301 -5.02 12.93 25.84
N THR A 302 -6.20 13.05 25.24
CA THR A 302 -7.28 13.90 25.76
C THR A 302 -7.91 13.25 26.98
N ALA A 303 -8.25 11.97 26.88
CA ALA A 303 -8.85 11.19 27.96
C ALA A 303 -7.98 11.22 29.23
N ILE A 304 -6.71 10.86 29.12
CA ILE A 304 -5.80 10.72 30.27
C ILE A 304 -5.53 12.06 30.95
N ARG A 305 -5.41 13.15 30.17
CA ARG A 305 -5.17 14.47 30.75
C ARG A 305 -6.39 15.08 31.43
N SER A 306 -7.59 14.65 31.05
CA SER A 306 -8.87 15.22 31.51
C SER A 306 -9.76 14.20 32.24
N ALA A 307 -9.18 13.11 32.73
CA ALA A 307 -9.93 12.03 33.39
C ALA A 307 -10.63 12.48 34.69
N ASP A 308 -10.19 13.59 35.30
CA ASP A 308 -10.88 14.24 36.42
C ASP A 308 -12.27 14.79 36.05
N THR A 309 -12.57 14.89 34.76
CA THR A 309 -13.84 15.42 34.23
C THR A 309 -14.68 14.37 33.48
N ASP A 310 -14.25 13.10 33.44
CA ASP A 310 -14.88 12.07 32.61
C ASP A 310 -16.09 11.37 33.27
N GLY A 311 -16.26 11.57 34.58
CA GLY A 311 -17.33 10.97 35.38
C GLY A 311 -17.06 9.52 35.81
N ASN A 312 -15.86 8.99 35.55
CA ASN A 312 -15.45 7.64 35.92
C ASN A 312 -14.54 7.68 37.16
N PRO A 313 -15.00 7.19 38.33
CA PRO A 313 -14.20 7.24 39.55
C PRO A 313 -12.97 6.31 39.52
N ALA A 314 -12.88 5.41 38.53
CA ALA A 314 -11.78 4.46 38.39
C ALA A 314 -10.68 4.95 37.43
N THR A 315 -10.83 6.10 36.78
CA THR A 315 -9.76 6.73 36.00
C THR A 315 -9.08 7.81 36.83
N THR A 316 -7.82 8.12 36.51
CA THR A 316 -7.06 9.15 37.22
C THR A 316 -6.35 10.04 36.22
N ALA A 317 -6.55 11.35 36.34
CA ALA A 317 -5.95 12.32 35.45
C ALA A 317 -4.42 12.33 35.57
N GLU A 318 -3.75 12.54 34.44
CA GLU A 318 -2.33 12.85 34.38
C GLU A 318 -2.12 13.98 33.36
N PRO A 319 -2.22 15.26 33.79
CA PRO A 319 -2.21 16.41 32.88
C PRO A 319 -0.97 16.52 31.99
N GLY A 320 0.17 15.99 32.46
CA GLY A 320 1.44 15.96 31.73
C GLY A 320 1.62 14.77 30.78
N TRP A 321 0.69 13.81 30.75
CA TRP A 321 0.86 12.57 29.99
C TRP A 321 1.04 12.84 28.50
N THR A 322 2.02 12.19 27.87
CA THR A 322 2.24 12.24 26.42
C THR A 322 2.40 10.82 25.86
N PRO A 323 1.87 10.56 24.65
CA PRO A 323 2.07 9.29 23.97
C PRO A 323 3.51 9.17 23.43
N LEU A 324 3.98 7.94 23.21
CA LEU A 324 5.27 7.68 22.56
C LEU A 324 5.39 8.34 21.18
N VAL A 325 4.34 8.28 20.37
CA VAL A 325 4.32 8.91 19.03
C VAL A 325 3.29 10.02 18.97
N THR A 326 3.49 10.98 18.07
CA THR A 326 2.53 12.06 17.87
C THR A 326 1.15 11.52 17.50
N THR A 327 0.12 12.01 18.20
CA THR A 327 -1.26 11.57 17.99
C THR A 327 -1.75 12.02 16.61
N PRO A 328 -2.29 11.13 15.76
CA PRO A 328 -2.83 11.51 14.47
C PRO A 328 -4.04 12.47 14.60
N PRO A 329 -4.21 13.44 13.68
CA PRO A 329 -5.25 14.49 13.77
C PRO A 329 -6.62 14.00 13.28
N ASN A 330 -7.12 12.91 13.87
CA ASN A 330 -8.46 12.35 13.62
C ASN A 330 -8.99 11.63 14.89
N PRO A 331 -10.30 11.35 14.98
CA PRO A 331 -10.90 10.60 16.09
C PRO A 331 -10.22 9.26 16.35
N ASP A 332 -10.38 8.72 17.56
CA ASP A 332 -9.75 7.48 17.97
C ASP A 332 -10.41 6.24 17.36
N TYR A 333 -11.74 6.15 17.46
CA TYR A 333 -12.45 4.90 17.32
C TYR A 333 -13.19 4.78 15.97
N PRO A 334 -13.07 3.65 15.25
CA PRO A 334 -12.09 2.58 15.45
C PRO A 334 -10.71 2.95 14.90
N SER A 335 -9.68 2.15 15.16
CA SER A 335 -8.30 2.42 14.74
C SER A 335 -8.09 2.25 13.24
N GLY A 336 -7.69 3.33 12.56
CA GLY A 336 -7.50 3.34 11.11
C GLY A 336 -6.42 2.39 10.62
N HIS A 337 -5.37 2.19 11.43
CA HIS A 337 -4.25 1.33 11.06
C HIS A 337 -4.64 -0.15 11.14
N THR A 338 -5.40 -0.55 12.17
CA THR A 338 -5.87 -1.94 12.29
C THR A 338 -6.94 -2.28 11.27
N CYS A 339 -7.86 -1.34 10.95
CA CYS A 339 -8.79 -1.46 9.84
C CYS A 339 -8.08 -1.79 8.52
N ARG A 340 -7.05 -1.01 8.15
CA ARG A 340 -6.28 -1.22 6.92
C ARG A 340 -5.52 -2.54 6.95
N THR A 341 -4.74 -2.78 8.01
CA THR A 341 -3.89 -3.96 8.10
C THR A 341 -4.73 -5.23 8.09
N ALA A 342 -5.83 -5.30 8.85
CA ALA A 342 -6.70 -6.46 8.87
C ALA A 342 -7.37 -6.73 7.51
N ALA A 343 -7.79 -5.67 6.79
CA ALA A 343 -8.34 -5.81 5.44
C ALA A 343 -7.31 -6.40 4.47
N GLN A 344 -6.08 -5.89 4.48
CA GLN A 344 -4.98 -6.37 3.65
C GLN A 344 -4.56 -7.79 4.00
N MET A 345 -4.32 -8.08 5.28
CA MET A 345 -3.90 -9.40 5.75
C MET A 345 -4.96 -10.47 5.44
N THR A 346 -6.25 -10.13 5.56
CA THR A 346 -7.36 -10.99 5.12
C THR A 346 -7.29 -11.26 3.61
N ALA A 347 -7.02 -10.22 2.83
CA ALA A 347 -6.91 -10.33 1.38
C ALA A 347 -5.68 -11.15 0.94
N TYR A 348 -4.58 -11.03 1.66
CA TYR A 348 -3.35 -11.78 1.39
C TYR A 348 -3.56 -13.26 1.70
N ALA A 349 -4.16 -13.57 2.85
CA ALA A 349 -4.52 -14.94 3.21
C ALA A 349 -5.45 -15.58 2.16
N HIS A 350 -6.44 -14.84 1.66
CA HIS A 350 -7.29 -15.30 0.56
C HIS A 350 -6.51 -15.53 -0.74
N PHE A 351 -5.67 -14.57 -1.15
CA PHE A 351 -4.90 -14.65 -2.39
C PHE A 351 -3.97 -15.87 -2.42
N PHE A 352 -3.26 -16.13 -1.32
CA PHE A 352 -2.34 -17.26 -1.19
C PHE A 352 -3.02 -18.56 -0.75
N GLY A 353 -4.31 -18.52 -0.41
CA GLY A 353 -5.07 -19.68 0.07
C GLY A 353 -4.64 -20.20 1.45
N ARG A 354 -3.80 -19.46 2.19
CA ARG A 354 -3.26 -19.84 3.50
C ARG A 354 -2.83 -18.63 4.32
N ASP A 355 -2.88 -18.75 5.64
CA ASP A 355 -2.44 -17.71 6.58
C ASP A 355 -0.92 -17.71 6.81
N LYS A 356 -0.31 -18.91 6.89
CA LYS A 356 1.11 -19.08 7.16
C LYS A 356 1.94 -18.83 5.90
N VAL A 357 2.17 -17.57 5.57
CA VAL A 357 3.14 -17.11 4.57
C VAL A 357 4.11 -16.19 5.28
N ALA A 358 5.42 -16.48 5.19
CA ALA A 358 6.44 -15.62 5.77
C ALA A 358 6.68 -14.40 4.88
N PHE A 359 6.81 -13.22 5.49
CA PHE A 359 7.12 -11.97 4.79
C PHE A 359 7.81 -10.98 5.72
N SER A 360 8.39 -9.93 5.13
CA SER A 360 9.05 -8.87 5.87
C SER A 360 8.82 -7.50 5.22
N ALA A 361 9.04 -6.44 5.99
CA ALA A 361 9.18 -5.10 5.45
C ALA A 361 10.19 -4.28 6.26
N PHE A 362 10.86 -3.36 5.57
CA PHE A 362 11.77 -2.39 6.19
C PHE A 362 11.03 -1.07 6.40
N SER A 363 11.13 -0.52 7.60
CA SER A 363 10.65 0.82 7.92
C SER A 363 11.83 1.78 7.89
N VAL A 364 11.68 2.88 7.17
CA VAL A 364 12.69 3.95 7.13
C VAL A 364 12.68 4.72 8.44
N ASP A 365 11.50 4.89 9.05
CA ASP A 365 11.33 5.70 10.25
C ASP A 365 11.91 5.04 11.51
N SER A 366 11.82 3.72 11.63
CA SER A 366 12.46 2.96 12.71
C SER A 366 13.88 2.49 12.36
N GLY A 367 14.22 2.44 11.07
CA GLY A 367 15.48 1.88 10.59
C GLY A 367 15.57 0.36 10.73
N THR A 368 14.46 -0.32 11.03
CA THR A 368 14.42 -1.77 11.28
C THR A 368 13.60 -2.53 10.25
N ARG A 369 13.93 -3.82 10.10
CA ARG A 369 13.15 -4.78 9.33
C ARG A 369 12.39 -5.69 10.30
N ARG A 370 11.07 -5.74 10.19
CA ARG A 370 10.24 -6.71 10.93
C ARG A 370 9.84 -7.87 10.03
N HIS A 371 9.77 -9.05 10.62
CA HIS A 371 9.49 -10.32 9.98
C HIS A 371 8.26 -10.95 10.62
N PHE A 372 7.38 -11.51 9.79
CA PHE A 372 6.17 -12.20 10.21
C PHE A 372 6.13 -13.59 9.59
N GLY A 373 5.72 -14.59 10.35
CA GLY A 373 5.48 -15.95 9.90
C GLY A 373 4.06 -16.20 9.37
N SER A 374 3.13 -15.29 9.64
CA SER A 374 1.76 -15.33 9.12
C SER A 374 1.10 -13.95 9.04
N PHE A 375 0.04 -13.84 8.24
CA PHE A 375 -0.77 -12.62 8.15
C PHE A 375 -1.53 -12.33 9.45
N SER A 376 -1.98 -13.38 10.14
CA SER A 376 -2.57 -13.29 11.48
C SER A 376 -1.59 -12.73 12.53
N GLN A 377 -0.30 -13.09 12.46
CA GLN A 377 0.72 -12.55 13.36
C GLN A 377 0.89 -11.04 13.17
N ALA A 378 0.96 -10.57 11.92
CA ALA A 378 1.04 -9.13 11.63
C ALA A 378 -0.21 -8.37 12.10
N THR A 379 -1.39 -8.98 11.95
CA THR A 379 -2.66 -8.42 12.45
C THR A 379 -2.69 -8.34 13.98
N ALA A 380 -2.16 -9.35 14.67
CA ALA A 380 -2.07 -9.33 16.14
C ALA A 380 -1.07 -8.29 16.64
N GLU A 381 0.09 -8.16 15.99
CA GLU A 381 1.11 -7.20 16.40
C GLU A 381 0.65 -5.75 16.21
N VAL A 382 -0.03 -5.43 15.10
CA VAL A 382 -0.49 -4.05 14.88
C VAL A 382 -1.46 -3.56 15.96
N VAL A 383 -2.31 -4.45 16.52
CA VAL A 383 -3.20 -4.12 17.64
C VAL A 383 -2.37 -3.68 18.87
N GLY A 384 -1.34 -4.44 19.22
CA GLY A 384 -0.43 -4.05 20.31
C GLY A 384 0.32 -2.76 19.99
N ALA A 385 0.82 -2.62 18.77
CA ALA A 385 1.66 -1.50 18.36
C ALA A 385 0.99 -0.14 18.51
N ARG A 386 -0.33 -0.03 18.32
CA ARG A 386 -1.04 1.26 18.45
C ARG A 386 -1.22 1.67 19.91
N ILE A 387 -1.37 0.69 20.81
CA ILE A 387 -1.45 0.87 22.26
C ILE A 387 -0.07 1.23 22.81
N TRP A 388 0.98 0.50 22.40
CA TRP A 388 2.37 0.80 22.77
C TRP A 388 2.83 2.19 22.29
N ALA A 389 2.28 2.64 21.16
CA ALA A 389 2.47 3.98 20.64
C ALA A 389 1.71 5.07 21.42
N GLY A 390 0.74 4.70 22.27
CA GLY A 390 -0.06 5.62 23.08
C GLY A 390 -1.20 6.33 22.34
N ILE A 391 -1.59 5.87 21.16
CA ILE A 391 -2.48 6.64 20.28
C ILE A 391 -3.86 6.02 20.07
N HIS A 392 -4.08 4.78 20.51
CA HIS A 392 -5.37 4.10 20.42
C HIS A 392 -5.71 3.32 21.68
N PHE A 393 -7.00 3.28 22.03
CA PHE A 393 -7.56 2.35 23.01
C PHE A 393 -7.67 0.95 22.40
N ARG A 394 -7.54 -0.10 23.22
CA ARG A 394 -7.60 -1.49 22.75
C ARG A 394 -8.92 -1.82 22.04
N SER A 395 -10.07 -1.33 22.50
CA SER A 395 -11.35 -1.53 21.80
C SER A 395 -11.32 -0.96 20.39
N ALA A 396 -10.74 0.23 20.20
CA ALA A 396 -10.62 0.83 18.87
C ALA A 396 -9.77 -0.05 17.94
N ASP A 397 -8.70 -0.66 18.44
CA ASP A 397 -7.84 -1.54 17.66
C ASP A 397 -8.49 -2.89 17.32
N VAL A 398 -9.19 -3.51 18.28
CA VAL A 398 -9.90 -4.79 18.10
C VAL A 398 -11.08 -4.63 17.16
N ASP A 399 -11.91 -3.61 17.36
CA ASP A 399 -13.09 -3.39 16.51
C ASP A 399 -12.67 -2.91 15.12
N GLY A 400 -11.60 -2.12 15.02
CA GLY A 400 -10.98 -1.78 13.74
C GLY A 400 -10.49 -3.02 12.98
N THR A 401 -9.86 -3.98 13.68
CA THR A 401 -9.46 -5.26 13.08
C THR A 401 -10.66 -6.04 12.55
N THR A 402 -11.75 -6.07 13.31
CA THR A 402 -13.00 -6.75 12.93
C THR A 402 -13.63 -6.12 11.68
N LEU A 403 -13.77 -4.79 11.67
CA LEU A 403 -14.25 -4.03 10.51
C LEU A 403 -13.37 -4.29 9.28
N GLY A 404 -12.05 -4.16 9.42
CA GLY A 404 -11.09 -4.38 8.34
C GLY A 404 -11.19 -5.77 7.74
N ALA A 405 -11.24 -6.80 8.60
CA ALA A 405 -11.39 -8.19 8.15
C ALA A 405 -12.71 -8.42 7.39
N ALA A 406 -13.80 -7.77 7.81
CA ALA A 406 -15.08 -7.84 7.10
C ALA A 406 -15.01 -7.20 5.70
N VAL A 407 -14.36 -6.05 5.57
CA VAL A 407 -14.08 -5.41 4.27
C VAL A 407 -13.24 -6.32 3.38
N GLY A 408 -12.15 -6.88 3.90
CA GLY A 408 -11.28 -7.80 3.17
C GLY A 408 -12.04 -9.04 2.65
N LYS A 409 -12.87 -9.66 3.50
CA LYS A 409 -13.73 -10.79 3.13
C LYS A 409 -14.75 -10.42 2.04
N HIS A 410 -15.35 -9.24 2.12
CA HIS A 410 -16.28 -8.77 1.10
C HIS A 410 -15.59 -8.66 -0.25
N ILE A 411 -14.50 -7.89 -0.33
CA ILE A 411 -13.83 -7.61 -1.61
C ILE A 411 -13.31 -8.91 -2.24
N THR A 412 -12.67 -9.78 -1.46
CA THR A 412 -12.15 -11.08 -1.93
C THR A 412 -13.22 -12.05 -2.40
N LYS A 413 -14.48 -11.89 -2.00
CA LYS A 413 -15.59 -12.72 -2.50
C LYS A 413 -16.15 -12.21 -3.83
N HIS A 414 -16.07 -10.91 -4.09
CA HIS A 414 -16.80 -10.25 -5.18
C HIS A 414 -15.90 -9.79 -6.33
N TYR A 415 -14.65 -9.41 -6.07
CA TYR A 415 -13.74 -8.80 -7.03
C TYR A 415 -12.53 -9.69 -7.32
N PHE A 416 -11.91 -9.47 -8.50
CA PHE A 416 -10.69 -10.17 -8.94
C PHE A 416 -10.82 -11.70 -8.95
N GLN A 417 -12.03 -12.21 -9.14
CA GLN A 417 -12.33 -13.64 -9.19
C GLN A 417 -11.98 -14.22 -10.56
N PRO A 418 -11.65 -15.52 -10.64
CA PRO A 418 -11.58 -16.22 -11.93
C PRO A 418 -12.87 -16.03 -12.73
N ARG A 419 -12.76 -15.89 -14.05
CA ARG A 419 -13.92 -16.05 -14.94
C ARG A 419 -14.26 -17.54 -15.00
N ARG A 420 -15.51 -17.86 -14.66
CA ARG A 420 -16.04 -19.21 -14.84
C ARG A 420 -16.36 -19.46 -16.30
#